data_AF-A0AAU0LW01-F1
#
_entry.id   AF-A0AAU0LW01-F1
#
_cell.length_a   1.000
_cell.length_b   1.000
_cell.length_c   1.000
_cell.angle_alpha   90.00
_cell.angle_beta   90.00
_cell.angle_gamma   90.00
#
_symmetry.space_group_name_H-M   'P 1'
#
loop_
_entity.id
_entity.type
_entity.pdbx_description
1 polymer ?
#
loop_
_entity_poly.entity_id
_entity_poly.type
_entity_poly.pdbx_seq_one_letter_code
_entity_poly.pdbx_strand_id
1 'polypeptide(L)'
;MKTRQPDNTALRTALWRALHVLIDEKPYVIDDKIGYDLIKPEAEWQERPDMKYTKRLRASIVACARFVEDVAKTEIENGIKQYVVT
;
A
#
# COMPACT_ATOMS: atom_id res chain seq x y z
N MET A 1 1.55 0.20 29.71
CA MET A 1 2.32 -0.22 28.52
C MET A 1 1.93 0.71 27.38
N LYS A 2 2.87 1.46 26.77
CA LYS A 2 2.56 2.28 25.58
C LYS A 2 2.35 1.33 24.41
N THR A 3 1.14 1.29 23.87
CA THR A 3 0.84 0.53 22.65
C THR A 3 1.71 1.11 21.53
N ARG A 4 2.60 0.30 20.93
CA ARG A 4 3.37 0.72 19.76
C ARG A 4 2.42 0.76 18.58
N GLN A 5 2.08 1.96 18.13
CA GLN A 5 1.28 2.15 16.92
C GLN A 5 2.20 2.40 15.73
N PRO A 6 1.82 1.95 14.52
CA PRO A 6 2.49 2.37 13.31
C PRO A 6 2.49 3.89 13.19
N ASP A 7 3.53 4.45 12.58
CA ASP A 7 3.52 5.88 12.26
C ASP A 7 2.46 6.20 11.19
N ASN A 8 2.10 7.48 11.11
CA ASN A 8 1.08 7.96 10.17
C ASN A 8 1.47 7.74 8.69
N THR A 9 2.76 7.71 8.38
CA THR A 9 3.24 7.47 7.01
C THR A 9 3.00 6.01 6.61
N ALA A 10 3.27 5.06 7.50
CA ALA A 10 2.97 3.64 7.30
C ALA A 10 1.46 3.42 7.10
N LEU A 11 0.62 4.01 7.97
CA LEU A 11 -0.83 3.93 7.86
C LEU A 11 -1.32 4.50 6.52
N ARG A 12 -0.84 5.69 6.13
CA ARG A 12 -1.28 6.35 4.90
C ARG A 12 -0.85 5.60 3.65
N THR A 13 0.38 5.08 3.63
CA THR A 13 0.91 4.30 2.51
C THR A 13 0.08 3.03 2.31
N ALA A 14 -0.23 2.31 3.39
CA ALA A 14 -1.09 1.13 3.36
C ALA A 14 -2.50 1.45 2.84
N LEU A 15 -3.11 2.50 3.37
CA LEU A 15 -4.46 2.91 2.97
C LEU A 15 -4.53 3.43 1.53
N TRP A 16 -3.49 4.07 1.00
CA TRP A 16 -3.44 4.48 -0.41
C TRP A 16 -3.37 3.30 -1.37
N ARG A 17 -2.67 2.22 -1.03
CA ARG A 17 -2.67 0.99 -1.85
C ARG A 17 -4.05 0.33 -1.86
N ALA A 18 -4.72 0.27 -0.71
CA ALA A 18 -6.10 -0.21 -0.64
C ALA A 18 -7.07 0.71 -1.41
N LEU A 19 -6.90 2.02 -1.29
CA LEU A 19 -7.73 3.00 -2.00
C LEU A 19 -7.65 2.80 -3.52
N HIS A 20 -6.47 2.48 -4.06
CA HIS A 20 -6.31 2.17 -5.48
C HIS A 20 -7.25 1.05 -5.93
N VAL A 21 -7.30 -0.06 -5.18
CA VAL A 21 -8.19 -1.20 -5.47
C VAL A 21 -9.66 -0.82 -5.35
N LEU A 22 -10.01 0.03 -4.39
CA LEU A 22 -11.40 0.35 -4.07
C LEU A 22 -12.04 1.38 -5.02
N ILE A 23 -11.27 2.34 -5.55
CA ILE A 23 -11.84 3.48 -6.30
C ILE A 23 -11.26 3.71 -7.70
N ASP A 24 -10.06 3.20 -8.00
CA ASP A 24 -9.52 3.37 -9.34
C ASP A 24 -10.15 2.34 -10.29
N GLU A 25 -10.14 2.64 -11.59
CA GLU A 25 -10.67 1.73 -12.61
C GLU A 25 -9.68 0.59 -12.90
N LYS A 26 -10.20 -0.54 -13.36
CA LYS A 26 -9.38 -1.67 -13.81
C LYS A 26 -8.71 -1.36 -15.16
N PRO A 27 -7.54 -1.96 -15.46
CA PRO A 27 -6.80 -2.92 -14.63
C PRO A 27 -6.02 -2.25 -13.49
N TYR A 28 -5.95 -2.92 -12.33
CA TYR A 28 -5.16 -2.45 -11.19
C TYR A 28 -3.67 -2.74 -11.40
N VAL A 29 -2.81 -1.82 -10.96
CA VAL A 29 -1.35 -2.00 -11.00
C VAL A 29 -0.93 -3.05 -9.96
N ILE A 30 -1.56 -3.01 -8.78
CA ILE A 30 -1.44 -4.00 -7.70
C ILE A 30 -2.81 -4.19 -7.03
N ASP A 31 -3.07 -5.36 -6.46
CA ASP A 31 -4.23 -5.64 -5.61
C ASP A 31 -3.77 -5.87 -4.16
N ASP A 32 -3.56 -4.78 -3.41
CA ASP A 32 -3.17 -4.82 -1.99
C ASP A 32 -4.23 -4.14 -1.11
N LYS A 33 -4.98 -4.99 -0.39
CA LYS A 33 -5.94 -4.58 0.66
C LYS A 33 -5.51 -5.04 2.06
N ILE A 34 -4.37 -5.72 2.21
CA ILE A 34 -3.94 -6.31 3.49
C ILE A 34 -3.80 -5.21 4.55
N GLY A 35 -3.22 -4.07 4.17
CA GLY A 35 -3.09 -2.93 5.06
C GLY A 35 -4.43 -2.38 5.55
N TYR A 36 -5.46 -2.37 4.70
CA TYR A 36 -6.82 -1.98 5.09
C TYR A 36 -7.41 -2.96 6.10
N ASP A 37 -7.27 -4.26 5.86
CA ASP A 37 -7.79 -5.32 6.75
C ASP A 37 -7.12 -5.30 8.13
N LEU A 38 -5.84 -4.94 8.20
CA LEU A 38 -5.08 -4.78 9.44
C LEU A 38 -5.45 -3.49 10.19
N ILE A 39 -5.54 -2.36 9.48
CA ILE A 39 -5.80 -1.04 10.07
C ILE A 39 -7.26 -0.94 10.54
N LYS A 40 -8.21 -1.53 9.80
CA LYS A 40 -9.65 -1.41 10.03
C LYS A 40 -10.06 0.06 10.22
N PRO A 41 -9.80 0.92 9.22
CA PRO A 41 -10.07 2.34 9.37
C PRO A 41 -11.56 2.60 9.59
N GLU A 42 -11.86 3.69 10.30
CA GLU A 42 -13.23 4.13 10.56
C GLU A 42 -14.02 4.35 9.26
N ALA A 43 -15.34 4.41 9.36
CA ALA A 43 -16.19 4.78 8.24
C ALA A 43 -15.75 6.12 7.62
N GLU A 44 -15.96 6.28 6.32
CA GLU A 44 -15.64 7.51 5.58
C GLU A 44 -14.15 7.92 5.58
N TRP A 45 -13.22 7.03 5.98
CA TRP A 45 -11.79 7.32 5.94
C TRP A 45 -11.27 7.80 4.58
N GLN A 46 -11.95 7.44 3.50
CA GLN A 46 -11.68 7.84 2.11
C GLN A 46 -11.94 9.34 1.88
N GLU A 47 -12.85 9.95 2.65
CA GLU A 47 -13.21 11.36 2.55
C GLU A 47 -12.22 12.28 3.26
N ARG A 48 -11.31 11.73 4.09
CA ARG A 48 -10.28 12.51 4.77
C ARG A 48 -9.42 13.27 3.76
N PRO A 49 -8.95 14.50 4.08
CA PRO A 49 -8.15 15.31 3.17
C PRO A 49 -6.87 14.61 2.67
N ASP A 50 -6.25 13.79 3.51
CA ASP A 50 -5.05 13.00 3.19
C ASP A 50 -5.34 11.71 2.40
N MET A 51 -6.59 11.49 1.99
CA MET A 51 -7.04 10.35 1.19
C MET A 51 -7.69 10.82 -0.12
N LYS A 52 -8.67 11.72 -0.04
CA LYS A 52 -9.50 12.15 -1.17
C LYS A 52 -8.71 12.82 -2.31
N TYR A 53 -7.80 13.72 -1.97
CA TYR A 53 -7.10 14.57 -2.95
C TYR A 53 -5.70 14.07 -3.30
N THR A 54 -5.53 12.75 -3.36
CA THR A 54 -4.19 12.12 -3.40
C THR A 54 -3.87 11.36 -4.68
N LYS A 55 -4.65 11.48 -5.76
CA LYS A 55 -4.48 10.66 -6.98
C LYS A 55 -3.03 10.54 -7.48
N ARG A 56 -2.29 11.65 -7.56
CA ARG A 56 -0.87 11.64 -7.98
C ARG A 56 0.06 10.98 -6.95
N LEU A 57 -0.15 11.27 -5.66
CA LEU A 57 0.65 10.70 -4.56
C LEU A 57 0.41 9.18 -4.44
N ARG A 58 -0.86 8.77 -4.50
CA ARG A 58 -1.30 7.37 -4.56
C ARG A 58 -0.64 6.65 -5.74
N ALA A 59 -0.65 7.24 -6.93
CA ALA A 59 0.00 6.64 -8.10
C ALA A 59 1.50 6.38 -7.88
N SER A 60 2.23 7.31 -7.25
CA SER A 60 3.65 7.11 -6.91
C SER A 60 3.87 5.97 -5.92
N ILE A 61 3.05 5.87 -4.88
CA ILE A 61 3.13 4.77 -3.91
C ILE A 61 2.79 3.42 -4.53
N VAL A 62 1.75 3.37 -5.37
CA VAL A 62 1.35 2.16 -6.09
C VAL A 62 2.44 1.71 -7.07
N ALA A 63 3.06 2.65 -7.79
CA ALA A 63 4.18 2.35 -8.70
C ALA A 63 5.41 1.82 -7.94
N CYS A 64 5.75 2.42 -6.78
CA CYS A 64 6.85 1.95 -5.94
C CYS A 64 6.60 0.51 -5.44
N ALA A 65 5.38 0.22 -4.97
CA ALA A 65 5.00 -1.12 -4.54
C ALA A 65 5.09 -2.14 -5.69
N ARG A 66 4.61 -1.79 -6.89
CA ARG A 66 4.73 -2.64 -8.08
C ARG A 66 6.18 -2.94 -8.42
N PHE A 67 7.02 -1.91 -8.41
CA PHE A 67 8.45 -2.06 -8.71
C PHE A 67 9.12 -3.05 -7.76
N VAL A 68 8.85 -2.96 -6.45
CA VAL A 68 9.40 -3.90 -5.47
C VAL A 68 8.88 -5.32 -5.70
N GLU A 69 7.60 -5.50 -6.03
CA GLU A 69 7.07 -6.83 -6.39
C GLU A 69 7.75 -7.42 -7.63
N ASP A 70 8.03 -6.60 -8.64
CA ASP A 70 8.69 -7.03 -9.88
C ASP A 70 10.13 -7.46 -9.62
N VAL A 71 10.88 -6.69 -8.83
CA VAL A 71 12.23 -7.07 -8.41
C VAL A 71 12.20 -8.35 -7.61
N ALA A 72 11.29 -8.47 -6.62
CA ALA A 72 11.19 -9.68 -5.81
C ALA A 72 10.85 -10.92 -6.66
N LYS A 73 9.88 -10.80 -7.58
CA LYS A 73 9.53 -11.91 -8.50
C LYS A 73 10.71 -12.33 -9.36
N THR A 74 11.42 -11.36 -9.95
CA THR A 74 12.61 -11.60 -10.77
C THR A 74 13.71 -12.32 -9.97
N GLU A 75 14.00 -11.86 -8.76
CA GLU A 75 15.06 -12.46 -7.93
C GLU A 75 14.68 -13.85 -7.38
N ILE A 76 13.37 -14.10 -7.16
CA ILE A 76 12.87 -15.44 -6.82
C ILE A 76 13.17 -16.41 -7.97
N GLU A 77 12.94 -16.00 -9.21
CA GLU A 77 13.22 -16.77 -10.42
C GLU A 77 14.73 -17.00 -10.60
N ASN A 78 15.56 -16.01 -10.24
CA ASN A 78 17.03 -16.13 -10.21
C ASN A 78 17.55 -17.02 -9.05
N GLY A 79 16.67 -17.53 -8.19
CA GLY A 79 17.02 -18.48 -7.14
C GLY A 79 17.38 -17.84 -5.79
N ILE A 80 17.24 -16.53 -5.61
CA ILE A 80 17.45 -15.86 -4.32
C ILE A 80 16.40 -16.34 -3.31
N LYS A 81 16.86 -16.74 -2.11
CA LYS A 81 16.02 -17.34 -1.05
C LYS A 81 15.87 -16.50 0.21
N GLN A 82 16.60 -15.39 0.33
CA GLN A 82 16.56 -14.53 1.51
C GLN A 82 16.28 -13.08 1.09
N TYR A 83 15.28 -12.48 1.73
CA TYR A 83 14.87 -11.10 1.52
C TYR A 83 14.81 -10.40 2.87
N VAL A 84 15.30 -9.16 2.91
CA VAL A 84 15.23 -8.30 4.09
C VAL A 84 14.47 -7.05 3.70
N VAL A 85 13.35 -6.80 4.37
CA VAL A 85 12.54 -5.58 4.22
C VAL A 85 12.85 -4.69 5.41
N THR A 86 13.36 -3.47 5.13
CA THR A 86 13.79 -2.50 6.13
C THR A 86 12.75 -1.41 6.37
#